data_AF-A0A857J834-F1
#
_entry.id   AF-A0A857J834-F1
#
_cell.length_a   1.000
_cell.length_b   1.000
_cell.length_c   1.000
_cell.angle_alpha   90.00
_cell.angle_beta   90.00
_cell.angle_gamma   90.00
#
_symmetry.space_group_name_H-M   'P 1'
#
loop_
_entity.id
_entity.type
_entity.pdbx_description
1 polymer ?
#
loop_
_entity_poly.entity_id
_entity_poly.type
_entity_poly.pdbx_seq_one_letter_code
_entity_poly.pdbx_strand_id
1 'polypeptide(L)'
;MQTHFSRALRAYVSLSVGVTAAIAIFDPTRQHREAFEGGASLLTLGSLASMAFLLAIALAGALDVVINDLLPERFSIDSTHRHRHVVFMLMAIGQVALMWLMVKANPGEWPPVLARYVLDAAFAVGIAIAGVRDHYFRRVYG
;
A
#
# COMPACT_ATOMS: atom_id res chain seq x y z
N MET A 1 9.34 16.45 -14.78
CA MET A 1 8.68 15.65 -15.85
C MET A 1 8.02 14.45 -15.20
N GLN A 2 6.70 14.46 -15.02
CA GLN A 2 5.98 13.25 -14.60
C GLN A 2 5.69 12.41 -15.85
N THR A 3 6.46 11.34 -16.04
CA THR A 3 6.24 10.41 -17.15
C THR A 3 4.99 9.58 -16.90
N HIS A 4 4.21 9.27 -17.95
CA HIS A 4 3.04 8.39 -17.89
C HIS A 4 3.29 7.08 -17.12
N PHE A 5 4.54 6.57 -17.20
CA PHE A 5 5.02 5.41 -16.46
C PHE A 5 4.88 5.54 -14.92
N SER A 6 5.10 6.73 -14.35
CA SER A 6 4.98 6.96 -12.91
C SER A 6 3.52 6.89 -12.44
N ARG A 7 2.57 7.31 -13.28
CA ARG A 7 1.13 7.27 -12.99
C ARG A 7 0.60 5.83 -13.00
N ALA A 8 0.99 5.06 -14.02
CA ALA A 8 0.62 3.65 -14.14
C ALA A 8 1.17 2.82 -12.97
N LEU A 9 2.42 3.05 -12.56
CA LEU A 9 3.03 2.36 -11.42
C LEU A 9 2.30 2.66 -10.11
N ARG A 10 1.92 3.93 -9.87
CA ARG A 10 1.12 4.33 -8.70
C ARG A 10 -0.25 3.65 -8.68
N ALA A 11 -0.95 3.66 -9.82
CA ALA A 11 -2.23 2.98 -9.97
C ALA A 11 -2.10 1.49 -9.65
N TYR A 12 -1.09 0.84 -10.24
CA TYR A 12 -0.80 -0.57 -10.03
C TYR A 12 -0.57 -0.91 -8.56
N VAL A 13 0.32 -0.18 -7.88
CA VAL A 13 0.63 -0.44 -6.46
C VAL A 13 -0.61 -0.25 -5.59
N SER A 14 -1.35 0.85 -5.75
CA SER A 14 -2.57 1.09 -4.95
C SER A 14 -3.63 0.02 -5.18
N LEU A 15 -3.86 -0.40 -6.43
CA LEU A 15 -4.79 -1.47 -6.75
C LEU A 15 -4.30 -2.84 -6.26
N SER A 16 -3.02 -3.16 -6.42
CA SER A 16 -2.44 -4.44 -5.97
C SER A 16 -2.51 -4.59 -4.45
N VAL A 17 -2.15 -3.52 -3.72
CA VAL A 17 -2.26 -3.47 -2.25
C VAL A 17 -3.73 -3.55 -1.83
N GLY A 18 -4.63 -2.87 -2.54
CA GLY A 18 -6.07 -2.92 -2.26
C GLY A 18 -6.66 -4.32 -2.46
N VAL A 19 -6.30 -4.98 -3.56
CA VAL A 19 -6.70 -6.38 -3.84
C VAL A 19 -6.12 -7.31 -2.78
N THR A 20 -4.87 -7.11 -2.38
CA THR A 20 -4.24 -7.88 -1.30
C THR A 20 -5.01 -7.74 0.02
N ALA A 21 -5.34 -6.51 0.41
CA ALA A 21 -6.10 -6.25 1.63
C ALA A 21 -7.51 -6.84 1.54
N ALA A 22 -8.17 -6.73 0.39
CA ALA A 22 -9.49 -7.29 0.14
C ALA A 22 -9.48 -8.82 0.20
N ILE A 23 -8.53 -9.48 -0.46
CA ILE A 23 -8.37 -10.94 -0.38
C ILE A 23 -8.15 -11.34 1.08
N ALA A 24 -7.27 -10.65 1.79
CA ALA A 24 -6.98 -10.99 3.17
C ALA A 24 -8.18 -10.80 4.13
N ILE A 25 -9.11 -9.88 3.82
CA ILE A 25 -10.37 -9.66 4.57
C ILE A 25 -11.45 -10.69 4.18
N PHE A 26 -11.67 -10.90 2.89
CA PHE A 26 -12.82 -11.66 2.37
C PHE A 26 -12.53 -13.14 2.11
N ASP A 27 -11.27 -13.49 1.88
CA ASP A 27 -10.80 -14.86 1.74
C ASP A 27 -9.59 -15.07 2.65
N PRO A 28 -9.81 -15.22 3.96
CA PRO A 28 -8.78 -15.67 4.87
C PRO A 28 -8.49 -17.14 4.54
N THR A 29 -7.74 -17.37 3.46
CA THR A 29 -7.17 -18.68 3.16
C THR A 29 -6.48 -19.23 4.41
N ARG A 30 -6.33 -20.56 4.52
CA ARG A 30 -5.75 -21.22 5.71
C ARG A 30 -4.52 -20.49 6.26
N GLN A 31 -3.66 -19.96 5.40
CA GLN A 31 -2.45 -19.22 5.79
C GLN A 31 -2.73 -17.89 6.53
N HIS A 32 -3.71 -17.11 6.09
CA HIS A 32 -4.13 -15.88 6.78
C HIS A 32 -4.91 -16.23 8.04
N ARG A 33 -5.80 -17.22 7.96
CA ARG A 33 -6.59 -17.67 9.11
C ARG A 33 -5.71 -18.25 10.23
N GLU A 34 -4.71 -19.06 9.92
CA GLU A 34 -3.74 -19.62 10.88
C GLU A 34 -2.86 -18.51 11.48
N ALA A 35 -2.51 -17.49 10.68
CA ALA A 35 -1.82 -16.29 11.19
C ALA A 35 -2.65 -15.48 12.18
N PHE A 36 -3.98 -15.53 12.07
CA PHE A 36 -4.89 -14.79 12.94
C PHE A 36 -5.43 -15.61 14.11
N GLU A 37 -5.68 -16.91 13.93
CA GLU A 37 -6.20 -17.80 14.99
C GLU A 37 -5.11 -18.21 16.00
N GLY A 38 -3.82 -18.20 15.63
CA GLY A 38 -2.71 -18.52 16.53
C GLY A 38 -2.40 -17.45 17.59
N GLY A 39 -2.99 -16.25 17.49
CA GLY A 39 -2.78 -15.13 18.42
C GLY A 39 -4.05 -14.81 19.21
N ALA A 40 -3.93 -14.68 20.53
CA ALA A 40 -5.01 -14.33 21.46
C ALA A 40 -6.02 -13.31 20.89
N SER A 41 -7.32 -13.49 21.19
CA SER A 41 -8.49 -12.79 20.60
C SER A 41 -8.48 -11.25 20.50
N LEU A 42 -7.51 -10.57 21.10
CA LEU A 42 -7.22 -9.14 20.90
C LEU A 42 -6.40 -8.85 19.63
N LEU A 43 -5.53 -9.78 19.23
CA LEU A 43 -4.73 -9.71 18.00
C LEU A 43 -5.59 -9.93 16.75
N THR A 44 -6.66 -10.72 16.82
CA THR A 44 -7.60 -10.92 15.71
C THR A 44 -8.33 -9.62 15.36
N LEU A 45 -8.86 -8.89 16.36
CA LEU A 45 -9.46 -7.57 16.14
C LEU A 45 -8.44 -6.54 15.63
N GLY A 46 -7.23 -6.51 16.21
CA GLY A 46 -6.16 -5.64 15.76
C GLY A 46 -5.71 -5.92 14.33
N SER A 47 -5.67 -7.19 13.94
CA SER A 47 -5.31 -7.60 12.58
C SER A 47 -6.36 -7.22 11.55
N LEU A 48 -7.64 -7.42 11.85
CA LEU A 48 -8.73 -7.07 10.95
C LEU A 48 -8.84 -5.55 10.80
N ALA A 49 -8.65 -4.80 11.91
CA ALA A 49 -8.53 -3.34 11.87
C ALA A 49 -7.33 -2.88 11.03
N SER A 50 -6.18 -3.55 11.14
CA SER A 50 -4.99 -3.21 10.34
C SER A 50 -5.19 -3.48 8.84
N MET A 51 -5.93 -4.52 8.48
CA MET A 51 -6.27 -4.81 7.08
C MET A 51 -7.31 -3.85 6.52
N ALA A 52 -8.35 -3.53 7.29
CA ALA A 52 -9.32 -2.50 6.92
C ALA A 52 -8.63 -1.14 6.75
N PHE A 53 -7.67 -0.82 7.61
CA PHE A 53 -6.84 0.38 7.47
C PHE A 53 -5.97 0.33 6.21
N LEU A 54 -5.33 -0.80 5.91
CA LEU A 54 -4.55 -0.97 4.68
C LEU A 54 -5.42 -0.80 3.43
N LEU A 55 -6.62 -1.39 3.43
CA LEU A 55 -7.58 -1.25 2.36
C LEU A 55 -8.02 0.21 2.20
N ALA A 56 -8.31 0.91 3.29
CA ALA A 56 -8.67 2.33 3.26
C ALA A 56 -7.53 3.19 2.67
N ILE A 57 -6.27 2.93 3.05
CA ILE A 57 -5.10 3.62 2.48
C ILE A 57 -4.94 3.30 0.99
N ALA A 58 -5.12 2.03 0.61
CA ALA A 58 -5.03 1.62 -0.78
C ALA A 58 -6.10 2.29 -1.65
N LEU A 59 -7.34 2.37 -1.15
CA LEU A 59 -8.43 3.10 -1.80
C LEU A 59 -8.15 4.60 -1.88
N ALA A 60 -7.60 5.20 -0.81
CA ALA A 60 -7.19 6.61 -0.82
C ALA A 60 -6.08 6.86 -1.87
N GLY A 61 -5.11 5.96 -1.99
CA GLY A 61 -4.07 6.01 -3.03
C GLY A 61 -4.64 5.85 -4.44
N ALA A 62 -5.57 4.92 -4.64
CA ALA A 62 -6.23 4.73 -5.92
C ALA A 62 -7.09 5.95 -6.31
N LEU A 63 -7.82 6.52 -5.36
CA LEU A 63 -8.62 7.73 -5.57
C LEU A 63 -7.73 8.94 -5.88
N ASP A 64 -6.60 9.08 -5.19
CA ASP A 64 -5.61 10.11 -5.48
C ASP A 64 -5.08 9.98 -6.93
N VAL A 65 -4.80 8.76 -7.40
CA VAL A 65 -4.42 8.53 -8.80
C VAL A 65 -5.56 8.90 -9.74
N VAL A 66 -6.81 8.53 -9.46
CA VAL A 66 -7.95 8.89 -10.32
C VAL A 66 -8.14 10.42 -10.39
N ILE A 67 -8.11 11.10 -9.25
CA ILE A 67 -8.35 12.55 -9.18
C ILE A 67 -7.21 13.37 -9.77
N ASN A 68 -5.97 12.99 -9.49
CA ASN A 68 -4.82 13.84 -9.84
C ASN A 68 -4.08 13.36 -11.09
N ASP A 69 -4.21 12.10 -11.49
CA ASP A 69 -3.48 11.54 -12.63
C ASP A 69 -4.39 11.22 -13.84
N LEU A 70 -5.70 10.96 -13.65
CA LEU A 70 -6.68 10.72 -14.74
C LEU A 70 -7.59 11.93 -15.05
N LEU A 71 -8.04 12.67 -14.04
CA LEU A 71 -8.95 13.80 -14.24
C LEU A 71 -8.20 15.05 -14.75
N PRO A 72 -8.87 15.94 -15.51
CA PRO A 72 -8.26 17.16 -16.02
C PRO A 72 -7.87 18.11 -14.87
N GLU A 73 -6.80 18.90 -15.09
CA GLU A 73 -6.09 19.71 -14.07
C GLU A 73 -7.00 20.60 -13.20
N ARG A 74 -8.16 21.01 -13.72
CA ARG A 74 -9.21 21.75 -13.00
C ARG A 74 -9.77 21.04 -11.75
N PHE A 75 -9.62 19.72 -11.65
CA PHE A 75 -10.04 18.92 -10.50
C PHE A 75 -8.85 18.45 -9.63
N SER A 76 -7.63 18.83 -9.99
CA SER A 76 -6.45 18.42 -9.22
C SER A 76 -6.41 19.12 -7.87
N ILE A 77 -6.01 18.37 -6.84
CA ILE A 77 -5.93 18.84 -5.46
C ILE A 77 -4.45 18.91 -5.07
N ASP A 78 -3.89 20.12 -5.04
CA ASP A 78 -2.48 20.37 -4.74
C ASP A 78 -2.05 19.83 -3.36
N SER A 79 -2.95 19.88 -2.38
CA SER A 79 -2.67 19.38 -1.03
C SER A 79 -2.44 17.86 -1.02
N THR A 80 -3.22 17.11 -1.79
CA THR A 80 -3.06 15.66 -1.92
C THR A 80 -1.74 15.34 -2.62
N HIS A 81 -1.38 16.12 -3.63
CA HIS A 81 -0.12 15.97 -4.35
C HIS A 81 1.12 16.10 -3.43
N ARG A 82 1.02 16.93 -2.38
CA ARG A 82 2.08 17.13 -1.38
C ARG A 82 2.22 15.97 -0.40
N HIS A 83 1.11 15.30 -0.04
CA HIS A 83 1.10 14.25 0.97
C HIS A 83 1.12 12.82 0.39
N ARG A 84 1.15 12.68 -0.95
CA ARG A 84 1.26 11.39 -1.66
C ARG A 84 2.32 10.45 -1.06
N HIS A 85 3.51 10.97 -0.78
CA HIS A 85 4.61 10.17 -0.23
C HIS A 85 4.26 9.48 1.10
N VAL A 86 3.45 10.14 1.95
CA VAL A 86 2.99 9.57 3.23
C VAL A 86 2.08 8.38 2.98
N VAL A 87 1.15 8.50 2.03
CA VAL A 87 0.20 7.44 1.67
C VAL A 87 0.95 6.20 1.17
N PHE A 88 1.93 6.36 0.28
CA PHE A 88 2.74 5.24 -0.20
C PHE A 88 3.68 4.66 0.86
N MET A 89 4.21 5.47 1.77
CA MET A 89 4.97 4.97 2.93
C MET A 89 4.11 4.12 3.86
N LEU A 90 2.87 4.55 4.15
CA LEU A 90 1.94 3.77 4.96
C LEU A 90 1.55 2.45 4.29
N MET A 91 1.35 2.44 2.97
CA MET A 91 1.14 1.19 2.21
C MET A 91 2.34 0.24 2.34
N ALA A 92 3.57 0.74 2.20
CA ALA A 92 4.78 -0.06 2.34
C ALA A 92 4.93 -0.66 3.74
N ILE A 93 4.74 0.16 4.78
CA ILE A 93 4.79 -0.29 6.18
C ILE A 93 3.76 -1.39 6.42
N GLY A 94 2.54 -1.20 5.93
CA GLY A 94 1.48 -2.18 6.10
C GLY A 94 1.73 -3.49 5.35
N GLN A 95 2.29 -3.44 4.14
CA GLN A 95 2.73 -4.65 3.41
C GLN A 95 3.84 -5.41 4.14
N VAL A 96 4.82 -4.70 4.70
CA VAL A 96 5.88 -5.32 5.53
C VAL A 96 5.31 -5.93 6.81
N ALA A 97 4.35 -5.27 7.46
CA ALA A 97 3.67 -5.80 8.63
C ALA A 97 2.90 -7.10 8.33
N LEU A 98 2.18 -7.14 7.20
CA LEU A 98 1.51 -8.36 6.73
C LEU A 98 2.50 -9.48 6.42
N MET A 99 3.59 -9.16 5.74
CA MET A 99 4.66 -10.10 5.46
C MET A 99 5.23 -10.71 6.75
N TRP A 100 5.50 -9.87 7.76
CA TRP A 100 6.00 -10.33 9.06
C TRP A 100 5.00 -11.24 9.77
N LEU A 101 3.71 -10.91 9.74
CA LEU A 101 2.66 -11.76 10.31
C LEU A 101 2.59 -13.12 9.61
N MET A 102 2.69 -13.17 8.28
CA MET A 102 2.67 -14.44 7.54
C MET A 102 3.88 -15.32 7.82
N VAL A 103 5.09 -14.73 7.86
CA VAL A 103 6.33 -15.48 8.19
C VAL A 103 6.28 -16.02 9.62
N LYS A 104 5.73 -15.24 10.56
CA LYS A 104 5.58 -15.68 11.95
C LYS A 104 4.56 -16.80 12.09
N ALA A 105 3.48 -16.75 11.32
CA ALA A 105 2.43 -17.75 11.32
C ALA A 105 2.85 -19.09 10.72
N ASN A 106 3.65 -19.05 9.66
CA ASN A 106 4.08 -20.24 8.91
C ASN A 106 5.62 -20.29 8.82
N PRO A 107 6.32 -20.56 9.94
CA PRO A 107 7.78 -20.57 9.95
C PRO A 107 8.31 -21.69 9.05
N GLY A 108 9.08 -21.31 8.03
CA GLY A 108 9.72 -22.24 7.09
C GLY A 108 8.97 -22.43 5.77
N GLU A 109 7.71 -21.98 5.68
CA GLU A 109 6.99 -21.93 4.41
C GLU A 109 7.12 -20.53 3.78
N TRP A 110 7.49 -20.49 2.51
CA TRP A 110 7.53 -19.26 1.72
C TRP A 110 6.32 -19.25 0.79
N PRO A 111 5.14 -18.78 1.25
CA PRO A 111 3.98 -18.74 0.40
C PRO A 111 4.26 -17.86 -0.82
N PRO A 112 3.82 -18.25 -2.03
CA PRO A 112 4.05 -17.45 -3.26
C PRO A 112 3.55 -16.01 -3.15
N VAL A 113 2.52 -15.78 -2.32
CA VAL A 113 1.98 -14.46 -1.98
C VAL A 113 3.01 -13.53 -1.33
N LEU A 114 3.99 -14.07 -0.59
CA LEU A 114 5.03 -13.28 0.08
C LEU A 114 5.89 -12.50 -0.92
N ALA A 115 6.23 -13.13 -2.05
CA ALA A 115 7.02 -12.49 -3.11
C ALA A 115 6.29 -11.27 -3.71
N ARG A 116 4.96 -11.35 -3.82
CA ARG A 116 4.13 -10.23 -4.27
C ARG A 116 4.17 -9.08 -3.26
N TYR A 117 4.09 -9.36 -1.96
CA TYR A 117 4.13 -8.31 -0.92
C TYR A 117 5.47 -7.59 -0.89
N VAL A 118 6.57 -8.31 -1.09
CA VAL A 118 7.91 -7.73 -1.20
C VAL A 118 8.00 -6.77 -2.41
N LEU A 119 7.49 -7.20 -3.57
CA LEU A 119 7.48 -6.37 -4.78
C LEU A 119 6.60 -5.12 -4.59
N ASP A 120 5.39 -5.28 -4.07
CA ASP A 120 4.46 -4.17 -3.83
C ASP A 120 5.04 -3.18 -2.81
N ALA A 121 5.68 -3.67 -1.74
CA ALA A 121 6.36 -2.83 -0.76
C ALA A 121 7.56 -2.08 -1.39
N ALA A 122 8.39 -2.75 -2.19
CA ALA A 122 9.52 -2.13 -2.86
C ALA A 122 9.08 -1.02 -3.83
N PHE A 123 8.01 -1.27 -4.61
CA PHE A 123 7.45 -0.26 -5.50
C PHE A 123 6.82 0.91 -4.73
N ALA A 124 6.10 0.63 -3.64
CA ALA A 124 5.53 1.67 -2.79
C ALA A 124 6.62 2.58 -2.18
N VAL A 125 7.72 2.02 -1.68
CA VAL A 125 8.88 2.78 -1.19
C VAL A 125 9.51 3.60 -2.31
N GLY A 126 9.71 3.01 -3.49
CA GLY A 126 10.26 3.72 -4.65
C GLY A 126 9.42 4.94 -5.05
N ILE A 127 8.09 4.80 -5.07
CA ILE A 127 7.17 5.91 -5.32
C ILE A 127 7.27 6.97 -4.22
N ALA A 128 7.33 6.57 -2.95
CA ALA A 128 7.43 7.50 -1.84
C ALA A 128 8.71 8.34 -1.91
N ILE A 129 9.86 7.70 -2.19
CA ILE A 129 11.15 8.38 -2.38
C ILE A 129 11.06 9.38 -3.55
N ALA A 130 10.49 8.96 -4.68
CA ALA A 130 10.29 9.85 -5.83
C ALA A 130 9.40 11.06 -5.47
N GLY A 131 8.35 10.84 -4.68
CA GLY A 131 7.47 11.91 -4.18
C GLY A 131 8.18 12.90 -3.26
N VAL A 132 9.03 12.43 -2.34
CA VAL A 132 9.83 13.31 -1.46
C VAL A 132 10.82 14.13 -2.27
N ARG A 133 11.50 13.50 -3.25
CA ARG A 133 12.44 14.19 -4.14
C ARG A 133 11.75 15.32 -4.91
N ASP A 134 10.62 15.06 -5.54
CA ASP A 134 9.87 16.07 -6.30
C ASP A 134 9.44 17.25 -5.41
N HIS A 135 9.02 16.98 -4.17
CA HIS A 135 8.65 18.01 -3.21
C HIS A 135 9.85 18.88 -2.79
N TYR A 136 11.01 18.27 -2.55
CA TYR A 136 12.23 18.98 -2.20
C TYR A 136 12.73 19.87 -3.34
N PHE A 137 12.74 19.35 -4.58
CA PHE A 137 13.15 20.13 -5.75
C PHE A 137 12.25 21.34 -6.00
N ARG A 138 10.93 21.21 -5.84
CA ARG A 138 9.99 22.34 -6.01
C ARG A 138 10.15 23.42 -4.94
N ARG A 139 10.59 23.09 -3.72
CA ARG A 139 10.81 24.10 -2.66
C ARG A 139 12.12 24.87 -2.80
N VAL A 140 13.15 24.23 -3.35
CA VAL A 140 14.49 24.81 -3.43
C VAL A 140 14.69 25.59 -4.73
N TYR A 141 14.02 25.19 -5.81
CA TYR A 141 14.25 25.74 -7.15
C TYR A 141 13.00 26.32 -7.83
N GLY A 142 11.84 26.34 -7.17
CA GLY A 142 10.58 26.88 -7.68
C GLY A 142 10.07 28.03 -6.85
#